data_AF-A0A2P6NNF4-F1
#
_entry.id   AF-A0A2P6NNF4-F1
#
_cell.length_a   1.000
_cell.length_b   1.000
_cell.length_c   1.000
_cell.angle_alpha   90.00
_cell.angle_beta   90.00
_cell.angle_gamma   90.00
#
_symmetry.space_group_name_H-M   'P 1'
#
loop_
_entity.id
_entity.type
_entity.pdbx_description
1 polymer ?
#
loop_
_entity_poly.entity_id
_entity_poly.type
_entity_poly.pdbx_seq_one_letter_code
_entity_poly.pdbx_strand_id
1 'polypeptide(L)'
;MTSGPSVIHLLDLAITLQSQRIRSYHHFQLNESIYQTICAQVTQDFNNISKKMNETETLLIESGREDLGRTVRSLQNFEKEKLKLTVNYQITAKKSVVAEGEEEDPVVERQKSEMMKELHHVEDEIVQLIEELKEVKFDLQE
;
A
#
# COMPACT_ATOMS: atom_id res chain seq x y z
N MET A 1 9.64 -10.58 32.70
CA MET A 1 9.15 -9.34 32.05
C MET A 1 9.60 -9.42 30.60
N THR A 2 8.73 -9.85 29.70
CA THR A 2 9.05 -9.85 28.27
C THR A 2 8.98 -8.40 27.80
N SER A 3 10.14 -7.74 27.69
CA SER A 3 10.21 -6.43 27.06
C SER A 3 9.61 -6.56 25.67
N GLY A 4 8.55 -5.81 25.39
CA GLY A 4 7.95 -5.76 24.05
C GLY A 4 8.98 -5.33 23.01
N PRO A 5 8.73 -5.62 21.71
CA PRO A 5 9.59 -5.13 20.64
C PRO A 5 9.70 -3.61 20.72
N SER A 6 10.91 -3.09 20.60
CA SER A 6 11.14 -1.64 20.63
C SER A 6 10.50 -0.98 19.40
N VAL A 7 10.15 0.29 19.53
CA VAL A 7 9.57 1.10 18.44
C VAL A 7 10.46 1.07 17.19
N ILE A 8 11.78 1.07 17.36
CA ILE A 8 12.77 0.95 16.28
C ILE A 8 12.59 -0.37 15.50
N HIS A 9 12.34 -1.47 16.21
CA HIS A 9 12.15 -2.78 15.60
C HIS A 9 10.83 -2.86 14.82
N LEU A 10 9.78 -2.20 15.30
CA LEU A 10 8.50 -2.11 14.61
C LEU A 10 8.58 -1.28 13.32
N LEU A 11 9.37 -0.21 13.34
CA LEU A 11 9.60 0.64 12.16
C LEU A 11 10.45 -0.05 11.10
N ASP A 12 11.50 -0.79 11.50
CA ASP A 12 12.28 -1.62 10.56
C ASP A 12 11.41 -2.69 9.89
N LEU A 13 10.50 -3.29 10.66
CA LEU A 13 9.55 -4.25 10.14
C LEU A 13 8.61 -3.59 9.12
N ALA A 14 8.02 -2.44 9.45
CA ALA A 14 7.13 -1.71 8.54
C ALA A 14 7.83 -1.32 7.22
N ILE A 15 9.04 -0.75 7.31
CA ILE A 15 9.83 -0.34 6.13
C ILE A 15 10.21 -1.54 5.26
N THR A 16 10.61 -2.65 5.88
CA THR A 16 10.97 -3.88 5.17
C THR A 16 9.77 -4.45 4.41
N LEU A 17 8.61 -4.49 5.06
CA LEU A 17 7.39 -4.99 4.46
C LEU A 17 6.92 -4.10 3.30
N GLN A 18 7.06 -2.78 3.42
CA GLN A 18 6.71 -1.86 2.35
C GLN A 18 7.68 -1.92 1.16
N SER A 19 8.97 -2.15 1.43
CA SER A 19 9.96 -2.40 0.38
C SER A 19 9.69 -3.71 -0.37
N GLN A 20 9.22 -4.75 0.33
CA GLN A 20 8.81 -6.01 -0.28
C GLN A 20 7.57 -5.83 -1.17
N ARG A 21 6.58 -5.06 -0.70
CA ARG A 21 5.37 -4.71 -1.45
C ARG A 21 5.68 -4.05 -2.80
N ILE A 22 6.59 -3.07 -2.81
CA ILE A 22 7.03 -2.39 -4.05
C ILE A 22 7.67 -3.38 -5.03
N ARG A 23 8.50 -4.30 -4.55
CA ARG A 23 9.13 -5.34 -5.40
C ARG A 23 8.11 -6.31 -5.99
N SER A 24 7.08 -6.66 -5.23
CA SER A 24 5.99 -7.53 -5.72
C SER A 24 5.21 -6.88 -6.87
N TYR A 25 5.01 -5.55 -6.85
CA TYR A 25 4.41 -4.83 -7.97
C TYR A 25 5.29 -4.85 -9.23
N HIS A 26 6.61 -4.87 -9.09
CA HIS A 26 7.52 -4.96 -10.25
C HIS A 26 7.55 -6.38 -10.87
N HIS A 27 7.24 -7.43 -10.08
CA HIS A 27 7.12 -8.80 -10.58
C HIS A 27 5.78 -9.04 -11.34
N PHE A 28 4.77 -8.23 -11.07
CA PHE A 28 3.42 -8.26 -11.66
C PHE A 28 3.40 -8.03 -13.18
N GLN A 29 4.40 -7.34 -13.74
CA GLN A 29 4.42 -6.96 -15.17
C GLN A 29 4.92 -8.05 -16.13
N LEU A 30 5.41 -9.22 -15.64
CA LEU A 30 6.21 -10.14 -16.47
C LEU A 30 5.63 -11.55 -16.72
N ASN A 31 4.52 -12.00 -16.10
CA ASN A 31 4.02 -13.38 -16.31
C ASN A 31 2.50 -13.56 -16.18
N GLU A 32 1.80 -13.63 -17.32
CA GLU A 32 0.34 -13.82 -17.41
C GLU A 32 -0.12 -15.24 -17.03
N SER A 33 0.71 -16.28 -17.27
CA SER A 33 0.33 -17.69 -16.98
C SER A 33 0.37 -18.08 -15.51
N ILE A 34 0.98 -17.25 -14.65
CA ILE A 34 1.12 -17.47 -13.20
C ILE A 34 0.34 -16.40 -12.41
N TYR A 35 -0.41 -15.55 -13.12
CA TYR A 35 -1.11 -14.39 -12.57
C TYR A 35 -1.98 -14.72 -11.35
N GLN A 36 -2.74 -15.81 -11.41
CA GLN A 36 -3.62 -16.22 -10.32
C GLN A 36 -2.84 -16.65 -9.07
N THR A 37 -1.74 -17.38 -9.25
CA THR A 37 -0.86 -17.81 -8.15
C THR A 37 -0.12 -16.63 -7.54
N ILE A 38 0.38 -15.70 -8.36
CA ILE A 38 1.03 -14.47 -7.89
C ILE A 38 0.02 -13.59 -7.16
N CYS A 39 -1.20 -13.42 -7.68
CA CYS A 39 -2.25 -12.67 -6.99
C CYS A 39 -2.62 -13.29 -5.65
N ALA A 40 -2.70 -14.61 -5.55
CA ALA A 40 -2.97 -15.30 -4.30
C ALA A 40 -1.85 -15.07 -3.28
N GLN A 41 -0.58 -15.21 -3.70
CA GLN A 41 0.58 -14.97 -2.84
C GLN A 41 0.63 -13.52 -2.36
N VAL A 42 0.48 -12.56 -3.27
CA VAL A 42 0.49 -11.13 -2.95
C VAL A 42 -0.66 -10.75 -2.01
N THR A 43 -1.86 -11.33 -2.22
CA THR A 43 -3.00 -11.12 -1.33
C THR A 43 -2.72 -11.66 0.08
N GLN A 44 -2.09 -12.84 0.18
CA GLN A 44 -1.70 -13.41 1.45
C GLN A 44 -0.66 -12.54 2.17
N ASP A 45 0.35 -12.05 1.44
CA ASP A 45 1.36 -11.15 1.99
C ASP A 45 0.72 -9.84 2.46
N PHE A 46 -0.22 -9.28 1.70
CA PHE A 46 -0.98 -8.10 2.13
C PHE A 46 -1.76 -8.30 3.42
N ASN A 47 -2.42 -9.44 3.56
CA ASN A 47 -3.17 -9.75 4.77
C ASN A 47 -2.24 -9.87 5.98
N ASN A 48 -1.07 -10.51 5.81
CA ASN A 48 -0.07 -10.63 6.86
C ASN A 48 0.51 -9.27 7.27
N ILE A 49 0.83 -8.42 6.29
CA ILE A 49 1.35 -7.06 6.54
C ILE A 49 0.29 -6.22 7.25
N SER A 50 -0.94 -6.24 6.76
CA SER A 50 -2.05 -5.47 7.34
C SER A 50 -2.31 -5.88 8.80
N LYS A 51 -2.24 -7.19 9.10
CA LYS A 51 -2.38 -7.68 10.47
C LYS A 51 -1.27 -7.13 11.38
N LYS A 52 -0.02 -7.19 10.95
CA LYS A 52 1.12 -6.65 11.71
C LYS A 52 1.04 -5.13 11.90
N MET A 53 0.52 -4.42 10.91
CA MET A 53 0.30 -2.97 11.00
C MET A 53 -0.78 -2.63 12.04
N ASN A 54 -1.88 -3.39 12.11
CA ASN A 54 -2.90 -3.23 13.17
C ASN A 54 -2.33 -3.51 14.56
N GLU A 55 -1.50 -4.55 14.69
CA GLU A 55 -0.81 -4.87 15.94
C GLU A 55 0.14 -3.73 16.33
N THR A 56 0.88 -3.19 15.37
CA THR A 56 1.81 -2.07 15.58
C THR A 56 1.09 -0.79 15.99
N GLU A 57 -0.04 -0.47 15.33
CA GLU A 57 -0.90 0.64 15.72
C GLU A 57 -1.34 0.53 17.18
N THR A 58 -1.84 -0.65 17.56
CA THR A 58 -2.32 -0.92 18.93
C THR A 58 -1.20 -0.70 19.94
N LEU A 59 -0.02 -1.26 19.69
CA LEU A 59 1.14 -1.13 20.58
C LEU A 59 1.62 0.33 20.69
N LEU A 60 1.58 1.10 19.60
CA LEU A 60 1.93 2.53 19.63
C LEU A 60 0.98 3.31 20.53
N ILE A 61 -0.33 3.08 20.40
CA ILE A 61 -1.34 3.71 21.26
C ILE A 61 -1.15 3.30 22.72
N GLU A 62 -0.94 2.01 23.00
CA GLU A 62 -0.70 1.50 24.36
C GLU A 62 0.58 2.06 24.99
N SER A 63 1.59 2.38 24.17
CA SER A 63 2.82 3.05 24.61
C SER A 63 2.70 4.56 24.82
N GLY A 64 1.49 5.14 24.64
CA GLY A 64 1.23 6.56 24.78
C GLY A 64 1.56 7.40 23.54
N ARG A 65 1.90 6.76 22.42
CA ARG A 65 2.17 7.40 21.12
C ARG A 65 0.96 7.30 20.20
N GLU A 66 -0.14 7.89 20.65
CA GLU A 66 -1.39 7.93 19.88
C GLU A 66 -1.22 8.68 18.55
N ASP A 67 -0.32 9.67 18.51
CA ASP A 67 0.10 10.37 17.30
C ASP A 67 0.61 9.39 16.23
N LEU A 68 1.58 8.55 16.58
CA LEU A 68 2.14 7.56 15.65
C LEU A 68 1.15 6.45 15.32
N GLY A 69 0.33 6.03 16.29
CA GLY A 69 -0.77 5.10 16.03
C GLY A 69 -1.71 5.65 14.95
N ARG A 70 -2.08 6.93 15.01
CA ARG A 70 -2.91 7.57 13.98
C ARG A 70 -2.20 7.63 12.63
N THR A 71 -0.90 7.93 12.58
CA THR A 71 -0.11 7.91 11.33
C THR A 71 -0.10 6.51 10.70
N VAL A 72 0.11 5.46 11.50
CA VAL A 72 0.07 4.05 11.04
C VAL A 72 -1.32 3.68 10.52
N ARG A 73 -2.39 4.12 11.19
CA ARG A 73 -3.77 3.92 10.73
C ARG A 73 -4.03 4.63 9.39
N SER A 74 -3.55 5.86 9.24
CA SER A 74 -3.67 6.62 7.98
C SER A 74 -2.97 5.90 6.83
N LEU A 75 -1.75 5.38 7.05
CA LEU A 75 -1.05 4.55 6.06
C LEU A 75 -1.88 3.35 5.62
N GLN A 76 -2.51 2.63 6.55
CA GLN A 76 -3.37 1.51 6.19
C GLN A 76 -4.61 1.91 5.39
N ASN A 77 -5.20 3.07 5.72
CA ASN A 77 -6.35 3.59 4.99
C ASN A 77 -5.98 3.94 3.54
N PHE A 78 -4.87 4.66 3.34
CA PHE A 78 -4.38 4.98 2.00
C PHE A 78 -4.01 3.73 1.20
N GLU A 79 -3.39 2.73 1.83
CA GLU A 79 -3.07 1.46 1.17
C GLU A 79 -4.31 0.67 0.73
N LYS A 80 -5.37 0.73 1.54
CA LYS A 80 -6.68 0.15 1.19
C LYS A 80 -7.34 0.91 0.05
N GLU A 81 -7.23 2.23 0.05
CA GLU A 81 -7.72 3.09 -1.03
C GLU A 81 -6.99 2.83 -2.34
N LYS A 82 -5.66 2.79 -2.30
CA LYS A 82 -4.80 2.42 -3.44
C LYS A 82 -5.21 1.08 -4.05
N LEU A 83 -5.43 0.07 -3.21
CA LEU A 83 -5.87 -1.24 -3.67
C LEU A 83 -7.24 -1.16 -4.35
N LYS A 84 -8.20 -0.45 -3.77
CA LYS A 84 -9.54 -0.27 -4.34
C LYS A 84 -9.49 0.44 -5.70
N LEU A 85 -8.71 1.52 -5.81
CA LEU A 85 -8.52 2.26 -7.05
C LEU A 85 -7.86 1.38 -8.12
N THR A 86 -6.85 0.59 -7.74
CA THR A 86 -6.15 -0.33 -8.66
C THR A 86 -7.10 -1.39 -9.23
N VAL A 87 -7.92 -2.01 -8.37
CA VAL A 87 -8.92 -3.01 -8.79
C VAL A 87 -9.96 -2.37 -9.71
N ASN A 88 -10.48 -1.19 -9.35
CA ASN A 88 -11.46 -0.49 -10.17
C ASN A 88 -10.87 -0.06 -11.53
N TYR A 89 -9.60 0.36 -11.58
CA TYR A 89 -8.91 0.71 -12.81
C TYR A 89 -8.79 -0.52 -13.71
N GLN A 90 -8.37 -1.66 -13.16
CA GLN A 90 -8.25 -2.93 -13.90
C GLN A 90 -9.60 -3.41 -14.43
N ILE A 91 -10.68 -3.32 -13.63
CA ILE A 91 -12.04 -3.65 -14.07
C ILE A 91 -12.47 -2.74 -15.22
N THR A 92 -12.21 -1.44 -15.10
CA THR A 92 -12.56 -0.44 -16.11
C THR A 92 -11.79 -0.69 -17.41
N ALA A 93 -10.47 -0.90 -17.32
CA ALA A 93 -9.62 -1.22 -18.45
C ALA A 93 -10.00 -2.52 -19.15
N LYS A 94 -10.41 -3.55 -18.40
CA LYS A 94 -10.85 -4.82 -18.98
C LYS A 94 -12.19 -4.69 -19.70
N LYS A 95 -13.09 -3.83 -19.23
CA LYS A 95 -14.39 -3.58 -19.86
C LYS A 95 -14.29 -2.76 -21.14
N SER A 96 -13.17 -2.06 -21.34
CA SER A 96 -12.96 -1.16 -22.47
C SER A 96 -11.93 -1.65 -23.48
N VAL A 97 -11.59 -2.95 -23.42
CA VAL A 97 -10.86 -3.61 -24.50
C VAL A 97 -11.72 -3.55 -25.77
N VAL A 98 -11.29 -2.72 -26.71
CA VAL A 98 -11.88 -2.57 -28.05
C VAL A 98 -11.04 -3.32 -29.09
N ALA A 99 -11.63 -3.66 -30.24
CA ALA A 99 -10.93 -4.40 -31.28
C ALA A 99 -9.82 -3.56 -31.94
N GLU A 100 -8.86 -4.20 -32.60
CA GLU A 100 -7.81 -3.47 -33.34
C GLU A 100 -8.43 -2.50 -34.35
N GLY A 101 -8.11 -1.21 -34.21
CA GLY A 101 -8.59 -0.12 -35.08
C GLY A 101 -9.83 0.62 -34.56
N GLU A 102 -10.39 0.22 -33.41
CA GLU A 102 -11.46 0.95 -32.73
C GLU A 102 -10.88 1.90 -31.66
N GLU A 103 -11.42 3.11 -31.57
CA GLU A 103 -11.07 4.06 -30.50
C GLU A 103 -11.84 3.71 -29.22
N GLU A 104 -11.15 3.75 -28.08
CA GLU A 104 -11.76 3.59 -26.77
C GLU A 104 -12.74 4.74 -26.50
N ASP A 105 -13.87 4.43 -25.86
CA ASP A 105 -14.85 5.44 -25.47
C ASP A 105 -14.17 6.58 -24.68
N PRO A 106 -14.24 7.84 -25.15
CA PRO A 106 -13.61 8.99 -24.48
C PRO A 106 -14.03 9.16 -23.01
N VAL A 107 -15.21 8.67 -22.64
CA VAL A 107 -15.69 8.65 -21.25
C VAL A 107 -14.87 7.68 -20.42
N VAL A 108 -14.56 6.49 -20.95
CA VAL A 108 -13.76 5.49 -20.23
C VAL A 108 -12.32 5.93 -20.10
N GLU A 109 -11.76 6.53 -21.15
CA GLU A 109 -10.40 7.10 -21.12
C GLU A 109 -10.29 8.22 -20.06
N ARG A 110 -11.32 9.09 -19.98
CA ARG A 110 -11.37 10.11 -18.92
C ARG A 110 -11.44 9.48 -17.52
N GLN A 111 -12.28 8.47 -17.32
CA GLN A 111 -12.38 7.76 -16.04
C GLN A 111 -11.04 7.13 -15.64
N LYS A 112 -10.37 6.44 -16.56
CA LYS A 112 -9.03 5.89 -16.33
C LYS A 112 -8.03 6.97 -15.91
N SER A 113 -8.04 8.13 -16.60
CA SER A 113 -7.16 9.26 -16.31
C SER A 113 -7.42 9.85 -14.91
N GLU A 114 -8.68 10.02 -14.52
CA GLU A 114 -9.07 10.50 -13.19
C GLU A 114 -8.62 9.53 -12.10
N MET A 115 -8.87 8.23 -12.28
CA MET A 115 -8.44 7.19 -11.34
C MET A 115 -6.92 7.12 -11.19
N MET A 116 -6.16 7.32 -12.29
CA MET A 116 -4.70 7.38 -12.24
C MET A 116 -4.19 8.59 -11.46
N LYS A 117 -4.86 9.74 -11.57
CA LYS A 117 -4.52 10.92 -10.75
C LYS A 117 -4.77 10.67 -9.27
N GLU A 118 -5.90 10.07 -8.93
CA GLU A 118 -6.21 9.67 -7.55
C GLU A 118 -5.19 8.66 -7.02
N LEU A 119 -4.78 7.67 -7.84
CA LEU A 119 -3.73 6.72 -7.47
C LEU A 119 -2.41 7.40 -7.14
N HIS A 120 -1.93 8.32 -7.99
CA HIS A 120 -0.69 9.05 -7.72
C HIS A 120 -0.79 9.89 -6.44
N HIS A 121 -1.92 10.56 -6.22
CA HIS A 121 -2.13 11.31 -4.99
C HIS A 121 -2.05 10.41 -3.75
N VAL A 122 -2.72 9.25 -3.77
CA VAL A 122 -2.65 8.28 -2.67
C VAL A 122 -1.23 7.75 -2.48
N GLU A 123 -0.47 7.55 -3.56
CA GLU A 123 0.95 7.16 -3.48
C GLU A 123 1.81 8.24 -2.82
N ASP A 124 1.62 9.50 -3.16
CA ASP A 124 2.33 10.62 -2.57
C ASP A 124 2.06 10.73 -1.06
N GLU A 125 0.80 10.59 -0.64
CA GLU A 125 0.40 10.59 0.77
C GLU A 125 1.05 9.43 1.55
N ILE A 126 1.11 8.23 0.94
CA ILE A 126 1.80 7.08 1.55
C ILE A 126 3.29 7.38 1.73
N VAL A 127 3.94 7.93 0.70
CA VAL A 127 5.37 8.27 0.75
C VAL A 127 5.64 9.30 1.83
N GLN A 128 4.83 10.36 1.90
CA GLN A 128 4.98 11.40 2.90
C GLN A 128 4.88 10.85 4.32
N LEU A 129 3.84 10.05 4.62
CA LEU A 129 3.67 9.44 5.94
C LEU A 129 4.83 8.48 6.29
N ILE A 130 5.42 7.80 5.30
CA ILE A 130 6.61 6.97 5.52
C ILE A 130 7.82 7.82 5.89
N GLU A 131 8.04 8.96 5.22
CA GLU A 131 9.14 9.87 5.57
C GLU A 131 8.95 10.48 6.96
N GLU A 132 7.74 10.90 7.31
CA GLU A 132 7.43 11.38 8.68
C GLU A 132 7.77 10.34 9.75
N LEU A 133 7.42 9.06 9.52
CA LEU A 133 7.77 7.98 10.44
C LEU A 133 9.29 7.73 10.51
N LYS A 134 10.03 7.93 9.41
CA LYS A 134 11.50 7.80 9.40
C LYS A 134 12.17 8.94 10.17
N GLU A 135 11.67 10.17 10.05
CA GLU A 135 12.18 11.32 10.80
C GLU A 135 11.98 11.11 12.31
N VAL A 136 10.77 10.73 12.73
CA VAL A 136 10.52 10.42 14.14
C VAL A 136 11.39 9.26 14.64
N LYS A 137 11.65 8.26 13.80
CA LYS A 137 12.56 7.16 14.14
C LYS A 137 13.96 7.70 14.44
N PHE A 138 14.47 8.57 13.58
CA PHE A 138 15.80 9.15 13.67
C PHE A 138 15.94 9.96 14.97
N ASP A 139 14.95 10.82 15.27
CA ASP A 139 14.95 11.65 16.49
C ASP A 139 14.92 10.83 17.78
N LEU A 140 14.31 9.64 17.76
CA LEU A 140 14.28 8.73 18.91
C LEU A 140 15.57 7.93 19.11
N GLN A 141 16.51 7.99 18.16
CA GLN A 141 17.80 7.30 18.22
C GLN A 141 18.94 8.18 18.76
N GLU A 142 18.73 9.49 18.88
CA GLU A 142 19.62 10.45 19.56
C GLU A 142 19.33 10.57 21.06
#